data_AF-A0A957T1X0-F1
#
_entry.id   AF-A0A957T1X0-F1
#
_cell.length_a   1.000
_cell.length_b   1.000
_cell.length_c   1.000
_cell.angle_alpha   90.00
_cell.angle_beta   90.00
_cell.angle_gamma   90.00
#
_symmetry.space_group_name_H-M   'P 1'
#
loop_
_entity.id
_entity.type
_entity.pdbx_description
1 polymer ?
#
loop_
_entity_poly.entity_id
_entity_poly.type
_entity_poly.pdbx_seq_one_letter_code
_entity_poly.pdbx_strand_id
1 'polypeptide(L)'
;IWLSVTVYAYAILQTRLQFFIMGGVIAIVLGGSQALSRSLFSLMIPEGQEAEYFSLYEVSERGTSWLGPFVFGFALQWTGSYRVAILSIAIFFALGLGLLFFVNVRRAISEAGNVTPEVV
;
A
#
# COMPACT_ATOMS: atom_id res chain seq x y z
N ILE A 1 6.24 4.70 6.67
CA ILE A 1 6.54 3.34 7.22
C ILE A 1 7.15 2.44 6.15
N TRP A 2 6.44 2.16 5.06
CA TRP A 2 6.90 1.22 4.02
C TRP A 2 8.27 1.54 3.41
N LEU A 3 8.52 2.81 3.05
CA LEU A 3 9.85 3.24 2.57
C LEU A 3 10.95 2.98 3.62
N SER A 4 10.68 3.29 4.88
CA SER A 4 11.61 3.04 5.99
C SER A 4 11.93 1.54 6.14
N VAL A 5 10.94 0.67 5.96
CA VAL A 5 11.13 -0.79 5.98
C VAL A 5 12.04 -1.24 4.84
N THR A 6 11.85 -0.72 3.61
CA THR A 6 12.72 -1.08 2.48
C THR A 6 14.17 -0.63 2.68
N VAL A 7 14.38 0.56 3.26
CA VAL A 7 15.73 1.07 3.60
C VAL A 7 16.36 0.23 4.72
N TYR A 8 15.60 -0.12 5.76
CA TYR A 8 16.07 -0.99 6.84
C TYR A 8 16.49 -2.37 6.30
N ALA A 9 15.67 -2.96 5.42
CA ALA A 9 15.96 -4.25 4.81
C ALA A 9 17.23 -4.24 3.95
N TYR A 10 17.52 -3.11 3.28
CA TYR A 10 18.74 -2.94 2.51
C TYR A 10 20.00 -2.74 3.39
N ALA A 11 19.93 -1.83 4.37
CA ALA A 11 21.09 -1.34 5.10
C ALA A 11 21.46 -2.16 6.35
N ILE A 12 20.46 -2.65 7.09
CA ILE A 12 20.65 -3.12 8.47
C ILE A 12 20.42 -4.64 8.61
N LEU A 13 19.62 -5.24 7.72
CA LEU A 13 19.20 -6.63 7.83
C LEU A 13 20.35 -7.63 7.62
N GLN A 14 20.92 -8.13 8.70
CA GLN A 14 22.05 -9.07 8.70
C GLN A 14 21.70 -10.40 9.39
N THR A 15 20.77 -10.39 10.35
CA THR A 15 20.48 -11.56 11.19
C THR A 15 19.06 -12.10 11.01
N ARG A 16 18.88 -13.40 11.29
CA ARG A 16 17.56 -14.05 11.23
C ARG A 16 16.55 -13.42 12.18
N LEU A 17 16.99 -13.02 13.38
CA LEU A 17 16.13 -12.36 14.36
C LEU A 17 15.61 -11.01 13.84
N GLN A 18 16.47 -10.20 13.23
CA GLN A 18 16.06 -8.93 12.61
C GLN A 18 15.03 -9.14 11.50
N PHE A 19 15.15 -10.23 10.73
CA PHE A 19 14.18 -10.60 9.70
C PHE A 19 12.81 -10.94 10.30
N PHE A 20 12.75 -11.75 11.36
CA PHE A 20 11.49 -12.08 12.01
C PHE A 20 10.83 -10.86 12.67
N ILE A 21 11.61 -10.00 13.33
CA ILE A 21 11.09 -8.75 13.92
C ILE A 21 10.51 -7.86 12.81
N MET A 22 11.24 -7.66 11.71
CA MET A 22 10.77 -6.89 10.57
C MET A 22 9.49 -7.49 9.97
N GLY A 23 9.42 -8.80 9.81
CA GLY A 23 8.22 -9.51 9.35
C GLY A 23 7.02 -9.26 10.25
N GLY A 24 7.21 -9.27 11.57
CA GLY A 24 6.16 -8.93 12.54
C GLY A 24 5.65 -7.50 12.40
N VAL A 25 6.57 -6.53 12.25
CA VAL A 25 6.21 -5.12 12.00
C VAL A 25 5.43 -4.97 10.69
N ILE A 26 5.89 -5.62 9.62
CA ILE A 26 5.20 -5.62 8.32
C ILE A 26 3.79 -6.18 8.45
N ALA A 27 3.60 -7.30 9.16
CA ALA A 27 2.28 -7.92 9.32
C ALA A 27 1.27 -6.99 10.00
N ILE A 28 1.68 -6.30 11.07
CA ILE A 28 0.84 -5.33 11.79
C ILE A 28 0.47 -4.16 10.88
N VAL A 29 1.46 -3.59 10.20
CA VAL A 29 1.26 -2.41 9.33
C VAL A 29 0.42 -2.77 8.10
N LEU A 30 0.59 -3.96 7.54
CA LEU A 30 -0.18 -4.45 6.39
C LEU A 30 -1.66 -4.56 6.74
N GLY A 31 -1.99 -5.17 7.88
CA GLY A 31 -3.37 -5.29 8.35
C GLY A 31 -4.01 -3.92 8.61
N GLY A 32 -3.30 -3.03 9.31
CA GLY A 32 -3.78 -1.68 9.61
C GLY A 32 -3.99 -0.84 8.34
N SER A 33 -3.04 -0.85 7.41
CA SER A 33 -3.12 -0.08 6.16
C SER A 33 -4.28 -0.57 5.28
N GLN A 34 -4.48 -1.88 5.19
CA GLN A 34 -5.59 -2.46 4.41
C GLN A 34 -6.96 -2.12 5.02
N ALA A 35 -7.09 -2.19 6.34
CA ALA A 35 -8.32 -1.83 7.03
C ALA A 35 -8.64 -0.33 6.88
N LEU A 36 -7.65 0.55 7.06
CA LEU A 36 -7.80 1.99 6.90
C LEU A 36 -8.15 2.36 5.45
N SER A 37 -7.48 1.77 4.46
CA SER A 37 -7.77 2.00 3.03
C SER A 37 -9.22 1.69 2.69
N ARG A 38 -9.71 0.52 3.11
CA ARG A 38 -11.11 0.11 2.86
C ARG A 38 -12.13 0.99 3.59
N SER A 39 -11.85 1.34 4.84
CA SER A 39 -12.72 2.24 5.62
C SER A 39 -12.75 3.66 5.08
N LEU A 40 -11.63 4.16 4.56
CA LEU A 40 -11.56 5.49 3.96
C LEU A 40 -12.29 5.49 2.61
N PHE A 41 -12.08 4.45 1.81
CA PHE A 41 -12.75 4.27 0.53
C PHE A 41 -14.27 4.21 0.70
N SER A 42 -14.79 3.49 1.69
CA SER A 42 -16.24 3.39 1.93
C SER A 42 -16.91 4.74 2.19
N LEU A 43 -16.20 5.70 2.82
CA LEU A 43 -16.73 7.05 3.05
C LEU A 43 -16.85 7.88 1.77
N MET A 44 -16.14 7.51 0.70
CA MET A 44 -16.14 8.22 -0.58
C MET A 44 -17.12 7.63 -1.61
N ILE A 45 -17.87 6.58 -1.24
CA ILE A 45 -18.80 5.94 -2.15
C ILE A 45 -20.20 6.57 -2.00
N PRO A 46 -20.86 6.97 -3.11
CA PRO A 46 -22.25 7.42 -3.07
C PRO A 46 -23.20 6.33 -2.57
N GLU A 47 -24.21 6.73 -1.79
CA GLU A 47 -25.23 5.81 -1.28
C GLU A 47 -25.93 5.05 -2.42
N GLY A 48 -26.07 3.73 -2.25
CA GLY A 48 -26.72 2.85 -3.22
C GLY A 48 -25.83 2.40 -4.39
N GLN A 49 -24.55 2.82 -4.43
CA GLN A 49 -23.57 2.37 -5.44
C GLN A 49 -22.42 1.55 -4.82
N GLU A 50 -22.54 1.13 -3.56
CA GLU A 50 -21.47 0.48 -2.79
C GLU A 50 -20.91 -0.75 -3.51
N ALA A 51 -21.80 -1.61 -4.02
CA ALA A 51 -21.41 -2.84 -4.70
C ALA A 51 -20.58 -2.58 -5.97
N GLU A 52 -20.91 -1.54 -6.75
CA GLU A 52 -20.21 -1.21 -7.98
C GLU A 52 -18.79 -0.71 -7.67
N TYR A 53 -18.66 0.26 -6.78
CA TYR A 53 -17.36 0.82 -6.39
C TYR A 53 -16.47 -0.21 -5.67
N PHE A 54 -17.03 -1.03 -4.78
CA PHE A 54 -16.25 -2.10 -4.14
C PHE A 54 -15.84 -3.18 -5.14
N SER A 55 -16.66 -3.50 -6.14
CA SER A 55 -16.27 -4.45 -7.20
C SER A 55 -15.07 -3.92 -7.99
N LEU A 56 -15.07 -2.64 -8.34
CA LEU A 56 -13.94 -1.99 -9.03
C LEU A 56 -12.69 -1.94 -8.14
N TYR A 57 -12.85 -1.66 -6.85
CA TYR A 57 -11.76 -1.71 -5.87
C TYR A 57 -11.12 -3.10 -5.81
N GLU A 58 -11.92 -4.17 -5.69
CA GLU A 58 -11.40 -5.54 -5.64
C GLU A 58 -10.73 -5.97 -6.94
N VAL A 59 -11.31 -5.63 -8.08
CA VAL A 59 -10.72 -5.92 -9.40
C VAL A 59 -9.39 -5.18 -9.56
N SER A 60 -9.31 -3.92 -9.13
CA SER A 60 -8.07 -3.15 -9.18
C SER A 60 -7.00 -3.70 -8.23
N GLU A 61 -7.38 -4.06 -7.00
CA GLU A 61 -6.49 -4.67 -6.00
C GLU A 61 -5.91 -6.00 -6.54
N ARG A 62 -6.77 -6.90 -7.02
CA ARG A 62 -6.33 -8.20 -7.56
C ARG A 62 -5.58 -8.05 -8.88
N GLY A 63 -6.05 -7.16 -9.75
CA GLY A 63 -5.46 -6.89 -11.06
C GLY A 63 -4.05 -6.34 -11.00
N THR A 64 -3.67 -5.68 -9.91
CA THR A 64 -2.32 -5.11 -9.70
C THR A 64 -1.41 -5.99 -8.83
N SER A 65 -1.96 -7.01 -8.16
CA SER A 65 -1.24 -7.86 -7.20
C SER A 65 0.02 -8.56 -7.75
N TRP A 66 0.05 -8.83 -9.05
CA TRP A 66 1.19 -9.48 -9.72
C TRP A 66 2.34 -8.52 -10.04
N LEU A 67 2.10 -7.20 -10.08
CA LEU A 67 3.11 -6.21 -10.46
C LEU A 67 4.29 -6.18 -9.48
N GLY A 68 4.01 -6.27 -8.17
CA GLY A 68 5.03 -6.28 -7.13
C GLY A 68 6.00 -7.45 -7.27
N PRO A 69 5.52 -8.71 -7.27
CA PRO A 69 6.35 -9.88 -7.52
C PRO A 69 7.07 -9.84 -8.87
N PHE A 70 6.42 -9.34 -9.92
CA PHE A 70 7.03 -9.23 -11.25
C PHE A 70 8.23 -8.29 -11.25
N VAL A 71 8.08 -7.05 -10.76
CA VAL A 71 9.17 -6.07 -10.69
C VAL A 71 10.25 -6.51 -9.72
N PHE A 72 9.89 -7.13 -8.60
CA PHE A 72 10.85 -7.70 -7.66
C PHE A 72 11.66 -8.83 -8.28
N GLY A 73 11.01 -9.78 -8.94
CA GLY A 73 11.65 -10.92 -9.61
C GLY A 73 12.57 -10.46 -10.74
N PHE A 74 12.13 -9.49 -11.54
CA PHE A 74 12.96 -8.89 -12.59
C PHE A 74 14.20 -8.19 -12.01
N ALA A 75 14.02 -7.39 -10.95
CA ALA A 75 15.14 -6.75 -10.26
C ALA A 75 16.10 -7.77 -9.64
N LEU A 76 15.59 -8.87 -9.07
CA LEU A 76 16.41 -9.96 -8.53
C LEU A 76 17.21 -10.67 -9.62
N GLN A 77 16.59 -10.98 -10.76
CA GLN A 77 17.26 -11.64 -11.87
C GLN A 77 18.41 -10.80 -12.44
N TRP A 78 18.22 -9.48 -12.51
CA TRP A 78 19.23 -8.58 -13.05
C TRP A 78 20.34 -8.25 -12.04
N THR A 79 20.00 -8.05 -10.77
CA THR A 79 20.96 -7.65 -9.73
C THR A 79 21.64 -8.82 -9.02
N GLY A 80 21.04 -10.00 -9.03
CA GLY A 80 21.49 -11.18 -8.29
C GLY A 80 21.39 -11.06 -6.76
N SER A 81 20.81 -9.98 -6.23
CA SER A 81 20.81 -9.68 -4.80
C SER A 81 19.42 -9.32 -4.28
N TYR A 82 18.90 -10.12 -3.34
CA TYR A 82 17.64 -9.84 -2.65
C TYR A 82 17.61 -8.47 -1.97
N ARG A 83 18.76 -8.00 -1.48
CA ARG A 83 18.87 -6.68 -0.84
C ARG A 83 18.68 -5.54 -1.82
N VAL A 84 19.19 -5.67 -3.04
CA VAL A 84 19.00 -4.63 -4.06
C VAL A 84 17.61 -4.76 -4.67
N ALA A 85 17.14 -5.98 -4.88
CA ALA A 85 15.80 -6.26 -5.40
C ALA A 85 14.68 -5.67 -4.52
N ILE A 86 14.80 -5.66 -3.19
CA ILE A 86 13.75 -5.07 -2.33
C ILE A 86 13.58 -3.55 -2.52
N LEU A 87 14.60 -2.85 -3.00
CA LEU A 87 14.51 -1.42 -3.31
C LEU A 87 13.59 -1.16 -4.51
N SER A 88 13.36 -2.14 -5.39
CA SER A 88 12.40 -1.98 -6.49
C SER A 88 10.97 -1.83 -5.97
N ILE A 89 10.64 -2.45 -4.82
CA ILE A 89 9.34 -2.30 -4.15
C ILE A 89 9.19 -0.89 -3.56
N ALA A 90 10.28 -0.23 -3.17
CA ALA A 90 10.24 1.15 -2.67
C ALA A 90 9.65 2.13 -3.71
N ILE A 91 9.82 1.85 -5.00
CA ILE A 91 9.25 2.66 -6.09
C ILE A 91 7.73 2.68 -6.02
N PHE A 92 7.08 1.53 -5.79
CA PHE A 92 5.62 1.47 -5.66
C PHE A 92 5.13 2.26 -4.44
N PHE A 93 5.82 2.16 -3.31
CA PHE A 93 5.46 2.93 -2.12
C PHE A 93 5.68 4.43 -2.29
N ALA A 94 6.74 4.84 -2.98
CA ALA A 94 6.99 6.25 -3.29
C ALA A 94 5.93 6.82 -4.24
N LEU A 95 5.60 6.09 -5.31
CA LEU A 95 4.56 6.49 -6.26
C LEU A 95 3.17 6.53 -5.59
N GLY A 96 2.82 5.51 -4.81
CA GLY A 96 1.56 5.48 -4.06
C GLY A 96 1.45 6.62 -3.05
N LEU A 97 2.53 6.91 -2.32
CA LEU A 97 2.58 8.05 -1.40
C LEU A 97 2.45 9.38 -2.14
N GLY A 98 3.16 9.53 -3.26
CA GLY A 98 3.06 10.70 -4.13
C GLY A 98 1.64 10.93 -4.66
N LEU A 99 0.97 9.86 -5.11
CA LEU A 99 -0.41 9.93 -5.59
C LEU A 99 -1.38 10.33 -4.48
N LEU A 100 -1.19 9.80 -3.28
CA LEU A 100 -2.06 10.09 -2.13
C LEU A 100 -2.06 11.57 -1.76
N PHE A 101 -0.94 12.29 -1.94
CA PHE A 101 -0.88 13.74 -1.71
C PHE A 101 -1.79 14.56 -2.62
N PHE A 102 -2.17 14.02 -3.79
CA PHE A 102 -3.09 14.70 -4.70
C PHE A 102 -4.56 14.39 -4.41
N VAL A 103 -4.84 13.39 -3.57
CA VAL A 103 -6.22 12.97 -3.26
C VAL A 103 -6.78 13.83 -2.13
N ASN A 104 -7.78 14.64 -2.45
CA ASN A 104 -8.52 15.39 -1.45
C ASN A 104 -9.70 14.56 -0.93
N VAL A 105 -9.45 13.82 0.15
CA VAL A 105 -10.43 12.91 0.77
C VAL A 105 -11.68 13.67 1.24
N ARG A 106 -11.52 14.82 1.88
CA ARG A 106 -12.67 15.59 2.40
C ARG A 106 -13.60 16.03 1.28
N ARG A 107 -13.03 16.48 0.15
CA ARG A 107 -13.79 16.86 -1.03
C ARG A 107 -14.53 15.66 -1.61
N ALA A 108 -13.85 14.52 -1.76
CA ALA A 108 -14.46 13.29 -2.28
C ALA A 108 -15.65 12.82 -1.44
N ILE A 109 -15.53 12.83 -0.10
CA ILE A 109 -16.63 12.47 0.82
C ILE A 109 -17.82 13.44 0.65
N SER A 110 -17.55 14.74 0.55
CA SER A 110 -18.62 15.74 0.38
C SER A 110 -19.33 15.64 -0.98
N GLU A 111 -18.58 15.36 -2.05
CA GLU A 111 -19.15 15.19 -3.39
C GLU A 111 -19.95 13.88 -3.52
N ALA A 112 -19.60 12.85 -2.74
CA ALA A 112 -20.38 11.62 -2.62
C ALA A 112 -21.70 11.80 -1.82
N GLY A 113 -21.92 12.95 -1.19
CA GLY A 113 -23.11 13.23 -0.37
C GLY A 113 -23.02 12.70 1.07
N ASN A 114 -21.84 12.23 1.50
CA ASN A 114 -21.65 11.58 2.80
C ASN A 114 -21.24 12.58 3.90
N VAL A 115 -21.53 12.23 5.15
CA VAL A 115 -21.17 13.05 6.32
C VAL A 115 -19.64 13.06 6.49
N THR A 116 -19.02 14.23 6.39
CA THR A 116 -17.56 14.36 6.54
C THR A 116 -17.15 14.20 8.01
N PRO A 117 -16.25 13.25 8.36
CA PRO A 117 -15.72 13.17 9.70
C PRO A 117 -14.94 14.45 10.06
N GLU A 118 -14.99 14.86 11.34
CA GLU A 118 -14.21 16.01 11.82
C GLU A 118 -12.70 15.77 11.76
N VAL A 119 -12.27 14.50 11.87
CA VAL A 119 -10.86 14.09 11.82
C VAL A 119 -10.69 13.07 10.70
N VAL A 120 -9.86 13.40 9.70
CA VAL A 120 -9.41 12.51 8.61
C VAL A 120 -7.90 12.53 8.60
#